data_AF-A0A925FK98-F1
#
_entry.id   AF-A0A925FK98-F1
#
_cell.length_a   1.000
_cell.length_b   1.000
_cell.length_c   1.000
_cell.angle_alpha   90.00
_cell.angle_beta   90.00
_cell.angle_gamma   90.00
#
_symmetry.space_group_name_H-M   'P 1'
#
loop_
_entity.id
_entity.type
_entity.pdbx_description
1 polymer ?
#
loop_
_entity_poly.entity_id
_entity_poly.type
_entity_poly.pdbx_seq_one_letter_code
_entity_poly.pdbx_strand_id
1 'polypeptide(L)' 'MENARWLASQRAELEQLYLVATHAANPRQATATAVRELGLSTPPMVIAIGKAAAAMAQGTLDALTERGLGPAGGIVVSHD' A
#
# COMPACT_ATOMS: atom_id res chain seq x y z
N MET A 1 12.48 -32.16 -24.50
CA MET A 1 11.89 -30.82 -24.71
C MET A 1 10.71 -30.55 -23.78
N GLU A 2 9.92 -31.55 -23.39
CA GLU A 2 8.74 -31.41 -22.54
C GLU A 2 9.06 -30.93 -21.10
N ASN A 3 10.14 -31.43 -20.51
CA ASN A 3 10.59 -31.05 -19.15
C ASN A 3 10.94 -29.55 -19.03
N ALA A 4 11.57 -28.96 -20.05
CA ALA A 4 11.94 -27.54 -20.03
C ALA A 4 10.72 -26.60 -20.10
N ARG A 5 9.66 -26.98 -20.82
CA ARG A 5 8.42 -26.21 -20.90
C ARG A 5 7.64 -26.26 -19.59
N TRP A 6 7.61 -27.42 -18.94
CA TRP A 6 6.97 -27.59 -17.64
C TRP A 6 7.66 -26.80 -16.52
N LEU A 7 8.99 -26.80 -16.47
CA LEU A 7 9.74 -25.98 -15.51
C LEU A 7 9.52 -24.47 -15.75
N ALA A 8 9.42 -24.04 -17.01
CA ALA A 8 9.14 -22.65 -17.37
C ALA A 8 7.73 -22.22 -16.92
N SER A 9 6.71 -23.06 -17.07
CA SER A 9 5.35 -22.73 -16.63
C SER A 9 5.25 -22.65 -15.11
N GLN A 10 5.85 -23.59 -14.38
CA GLN A 10 5.86 -23.54 -12.90
C GLN A 10 6.57 -22.30 -12.37
N ARG A 11 7.70 -21.92 -12.99
CA ARG A 11 8.39 -20.69 -12.62
C ARG A 11 7.48 -19.46 -12.81
N ALA A 12 6.80 -19.36 -13.94
CA ALA A 12 5.90 -18.24 -14.22
C ALA A 12 4.75 -18.16 -13.21
N GLU A 13 4.17 -19.30 -12.83
CA GLU A 13 3.13 -19.36 -11.80
C GLU A 13 3.65 -18.90 -10.43
N LEU A 14 4.84 -19.37 -10.03
CA LEU A 14 5.46 -18.95 -8.77
C LEU A 14 5.81 -17.45 -8.75
N GLU A 15 6.29 -16.91 -9.87
CA GLU A 15 6.56 -15.47 -10.00
C GLU A 15 5.26 -14.66 -9.88
N GLN A 16 4.17 -15.11 -10.51
CA GLN A 16 2.87 -14.47 -10.35
C GLN A 16 2.37 -14.51 -8.91
N LEU A 17 2.47 -15.66 -8.24
CA LEU A 17 2.07 -15.78 -6.83
C LEU A 17 2.89 -14.87 -5.93
N TYR A 18 4.21 -14.78 -6.15
CA TYR A 18 5.09 -13.86 -5.43
C TYR A 18 4.67 -12.40 -5.65
N LEU A 19 4.41 -11.99 -6.88
CA LEU A 19 3.98 -10.63 -7.20
C LEU A 19 2.63 -10.30 -6.55
N VAL A 20 1.66 -11.22 -6.58
CA VAL A 20 0.37 -11.02 -5.91
C VAL A 20 0.55 -10.89 -4.40
N ALA A 21 1.36 -11.74 -3.77
CA ALA A 21 1.62 -11.68 -2.34
C ALA A 21 2.30 -10.38 -1.91
N THR A 22 3.31 -9.93 -2.67
CA THR A 22 3.99 -8.66 -2.40
C THR A 22 3.06 -7.46 -2.60
N HIS A 23 2.19 -7.52 -3.61
CA HIS A 23 1.19 -6.48 -3.84
C HIS A 23 0.18 -6.38 -2.69
N ALA A 24 -0.27 -7.53 -2.17
CA ALA A 24 -1.18 -7.57 -1.01
C ALA A 24 -0.56 -6.93 0.24
N ALA A 25 0.77 -6.95 0.37
CA ALA A 25 1.50 -6.32 1.46
C ALA A 25 1.87 -4.84 1.19
N ASN A 26 1.36 -4.21 0.12
CA ASN A 26 1.69 -2.83 -0.24
C ASN A 26 1.16 -1.84 0.82
N PRO A 27 2.05 -1.10 1.53
CA PRO A 27 1.65 -0.22 2.62
C PRO A 27 0.73 0.92 2.20
N ARG A 28 0.91 1.45 0.97
CA ARG A 28 0.07 2.52 0.44
C ARG A 28 -1.36 2.04 0.25
N GLN A 29 -1.54 0.90 -0.40
CA GLN A 29 -2.87 0.33 -0.65
C GLN A 29 -3.56 -0.11 0.64
N ALA A 30 -2.84 -0.82 1.51
CA ALA A 30 -3.37 -1.28 2.78
C ALA A 30 -3.85 -0.10 3.65
N THR A 31 -3.05 0.96 3.73
CA THR A 31 -3.39 2.16 4.51
C THR A 31 -4.58 2.91 3.90
N ALA A 32 -4.60 3.09 2.58
CA ALA A 32 -5.72 3.75 1.89
C ALA A 32 -7.05 3.02 2.15
N THR A 33 -7.06 1.69 2.03
CA THR A 33 -8.25 0.87 2.32
C THR A 33 -8.73 1.07 3.76
N ALA A 34 -7.83 0.95 4.74
CA ALA A 34 -8.18 1.14 6.14
C ALA A 34 -8.75 2.54 6.42
N VAL A 35 -8.16 3.60 5.83
CA VAL A 35 -8.62 4.98 6.03
C VAL A 35 -10.00 5.23 5.39
N ARG A 36 -10.32 4.58 4.26
CA ARG A 36 -11.66 4.68 3.65
C ARG A 36 -12.75 4.12 4.54
N GLU A 37 -12.44 3.05 5.29
CA GLU A 37 -13.36 2.41 6.21
C GLU A 37 -13.60 3.25 7.48
N LEU A 38 -12.71 4.20 7.78
CA LEU A 38 -12.91 5.12 8.90
C LEU A 38 -14.01 6.14 8.56
N GLY A 39 -15.03 6.26 9.39
CA GLY A 39 -16.09 7.28 9.26
C GLY A 39 -15.65 8.72 9.60
N LEU A 40 -14.50 9.17 9.10
CA LEU A 40 -13.95 10.49 9.40
C LEU A 40 -14.85 11.61 8.87
N SER A 41 -15.21 12.55 9.75
CA SER A 41 -16.02 13.72 9.43
C SER A 41 -15.22 15.02 9.41
N THR A 42 -13.96 14.98 9.84
CA THR A 42 -13.07 16.15 9.91
C THR A 42 -11.67 15.78 9.42
N PRO A 43 -10.88 16.76 8.91
CA PRO A 43 -9.48 16.57 8.54
C PRO A 43 -8.64 16.00 9.70
N PRO A 44 -8.01 14.81 9.56
CA PRO A 44 -7.17 14.26 10.62
C PRO A 44 -5.74 14.79 10.55
N MET A 45 -5.01 14.75 11.67
CA MET A 45 -3.55 14.84 11.68
C MET A 45 -2.95 13.51 11.22
N VAL A 46 -1.96 13.55 10.31
CA VAL A 46 -1.29 12.34 9.80
C VAL A 46 0.10 12.21 10.42
N ILE A 47 0.31 11.15 11.20
CA ILE A 47 1.62 10.82 11.77
C ILE A 47 2.02 9.43 11.26
N ALA A 48 3.10 9.36 10.49
CA ALA A 48 3.61 8.11 9.93
C ALA A 48 5.10 7.94 10.28
N ILE A 49 5.47 6.77 10.83
CA ILE A 49 6.83 6.49 11.32
C ILE A 49 7.26 5.10 10.85
N GLY A 50 8.48 4.99 10.33
CA GLY A 50 9.12 3.74 9.94
C GLY A 50 9.47 3.65 8.45
N LYS A 51 9.99 2.50 8.02
CA LYS A 51 10.50 2.26 6.65
C LYS A 51 9.46 2.52 5.55
N ALA A 52 8.19 2.25 5.85
CA ALA A 52 7.09 2.44 4.92
C ALA A 52 6.32 3.76 5.15
N ALA A 53 6.81 4.65 6.03
CA ALA A 53 6.06 5.82 6.47
C ALA A 53 5.63 6.72 5.31
N ALA A 54 6.52 6.95 4.34
CA ALA A 54 6.18 7.74 3.16
C ALA A 54 5.04 7.09 2.33
N ALA A 55 5.11 5.77 2.10
CA ALA A 55 4.08 5.05 1.36
C ALA A 55 2.73 5.02 2.11
N MET A 56 2.76 4.81 3.42
CA MET A 56 1.56 4.83 4.26
C MET A 56 0.92 6.23 4.29
N ALA A 57 1.73 7.28 4.49
CA ALA A 57 1.26 8.66 4.46
C ALA A 57 0.61 8.99 3.11
N GLN A 58 1.22 8.57 2.00
CA GLN A 58 0.62 8.75 0.68
C GLN A 58 -0.72 8.02 0.56
N GLY A 59 -0.82 6.78 1.04
CA GLY A 59 -2.07 6.02 1.02
C GLY A 59 -3.19 6.71 1.83
N THR A 60 -2.85 7.27 2.99
CA THR A 60 -3.78 8.09 3.79
C THR A 60 -4.25 9.31 3.02
N LEU A 61 -3.32 10.05 2.38
CA LEU A 61 -3.66 11.27 1.64
C LEU A 61 -4.53 10.97 0.42
N ASP A 62 -4.26 9.89 -0.30
CA ASP A 62 -5.10 9.44 -1.43
C ASP A 62 -6.55 9.19 -0.95
N ALA A 63 -6.72 8.42 0.14
CA ALA A 63 -8.03 8.08 0.69
C ALA A 63 -8.79 9.29 1.26
N LEU A 64 -8.10 10.26 1.87
CA LEU A 64 -8.72 11.50 2.33
C LEU A 64 -9.17 12.36 1.14
N THR A 65 -8.32 12.48 0.11
CA THR A 65 -8.60 13.29 -1.08
C THR A 65 -9.82 12.77 -1.84
N GLU A 66 -9.93 11.44 -2.00
CA GLU A 66 -11.11 10.79 -2.59
C GLU A 66 -12.43 11.14 -1.88
N ARG A 67 -12.35 11.52 -0.59
CA ARG A 67 -13.49 11.92 0.24
C ARG A 67 -13.68 13.43 0.34
N GLY A 68 -12.92 14.21 -0.43
CA GLY A 68 -12.94 15.67 -0.36
C GLY A 68 -12.35 16.24 0.93
N LEU A 69 -11.57 15.44 1.67
CA LEU A 69 -10.86 15.87 2.87
C LEU A 69 -9.37 16.07 2.57
N GLY A 70 -8.76 17.05 3.24
CA GLY A 70 -7.30 17.15 3.37
C GLY A 70 -6.84 16.66 4.74
N PRO A 71 -5.52 16.53 4.96
CA PRO A 71 -4.98 16.44 6.32
C PRO A 71 -5.09 17.81 7.01
N ALA A 72 -5.27 17.82 8.33
CA ALA A 72 -5.10 19.02 9.15
C ALA A 72 -3.63 19.45 9.30
N GLY A 73 -2.71 18.55 8.94
CA GLY A 73 -1.27 18.67 9.09
C GLY A 73 -0.65 17.28 9.23
N GLY A 74 0.68 17.18 9.35
CA GLY A 74 1.30 15.88 9.59
C GLY A 74 2.82 15.88 9.71
N ILE A 75 3.34 14.74 10.18
CA ILE A 75 4.77 14.45 10.29
C ILE A 75 5.00 13.06 9.70
N VAL A 76 6.00 12.95 8.82
CA VAL A 76 6.47 11.69 8.26
C VAL A 76 7.93 11.53 8.63
N VAL A 77 8.24 10.46 9.37
CA VAL A 77 9.61 10.08 9.71
C VAL A 77 9.93 8.75 9.02
N SER A 78 10.69 8.84 7.95
CA SER A 78 11.20 7.69 7.21
C SER A 78 12.73 7.70 7.25
N HIS A 79 13.32 6.51 7.16
CA HIS A 79 14.74 6.38 6.84
C HIS A 79 14.85 5.71 5.47
N ASP A 80 15.98 5.97 4.80
CA ASP A 80 16.34 5.31 3.54
C ASP A 80 16.68 3.83 3.74
#